data_AF-A0A915JAD7-F1
#
_entry.id   AF-A0A915JAD7-F1
#
_cell.length_a   1.000
_cell.length_b   1.000
_cell.length_c   1.000
_cell.angle_alpha   90.00
_cell.angle_beta   90.00
_cell.angle_gamma   90.00
#
_symmetry.space_group_name_H-M   'P 1'
#
loop_
_entity.id
_entity.type
_entity.pdbx_description
1 polymer ?
#
loop_
_entity_poly.entity_id
_entity_poly.type
_entity_poly.pdbx_seq_one_letter_code
_entity_poly.pdbx_strand_id
1 'polypeptide(L)'
;MIIRANNICLGEEDKCKETRNIAIAFRKNGYPQTMIRKAQIPTRAEKEETEYKCTIKVPYSGHLTQKVKRICKKYKVRLVATSKDTIRTRNSTVAPTVEKEEKWGVVYSIPMEPCRKVYIGEKGRTLTTRTLEHKNALKNHKEERSQKADSKKMSQKSTQQETHFQKESEC
;
A
#
# COMPACT_ATOMS: atom_id res chain seq x y z
N MET A 1 3.31 8.10 -36.54
CA MET A 1 3.49 9.28 -37.41
C MET A 1 2.35 9.41 -38.43
N ILE A 2 2.10 8.42 -39.29
CA ILE A 2 1.01 8.48 -40.29
C ILE A 2 -0.39 8.67 -39.65
N ILE A 3 -0.68 7.95 -38.57
CA ILE A 3 -1.93 8.13 -37.81
C ILE A 3 -2.09 9.56 -37.27
N ARG A 4 -0.98 10.19 -36.88
CA ARG A 4 -0.96 11.57 -36.38
C ARG A 4 -1.20 12.57 -37.51
N ALA A 5 -0.60 12.36 -38.68
CA ALA A 5 -0.86 13.18 -39.87
C ALA A 5 -2.34 13.16 -40.25
N ASN A 6 -2.98 11.99 -40.27
CA ASN A 6 -4.41 11.86 -40.58
C ASN A 6 -5.34 12.54 -39.56
N ASN A 7 -4.91 12.67 -38.30
CA ASN A 7 -5.73 13.24 -37.23
C ASN A 7 -5.51 14.76 -37.03
N ILE A 8 -4.37 15.30 -37.45
CA ILE A 8 -4.01 16.71 -37.22
C ILE A 8 -4.23 17.55 -38.48
N CYS A 9 -3.94 17.01 -39.66
CA CYS A 9 -4.13 17.74 -40.91
C CYS A 9 -5.63 17.84 -41.24
N LEU A 10 -6.15 19.06 -41.32
CA LEU A 10 -7.56 19.34 -41.61
C LEU A 10 -7.87 19.21 -43.12
N GLY A 11 -6.96 19.67 -43.98
CA GLY A 11 -7.08 19.60 -45.44
C GLY A 11 -6.54 18.29 -46.04
N GLU A 12 -7.20 17.79 -47.08
CA GLU A 12 -6.78 16.56 -47.76
C GLU A 12 -5.45 16.72 -48.52
N GLU A 13 -5.20 17.93 -49.03
CA GLU A 13 -3.92 18.27 -49.67
C GLU A 13 -2.75 18.24 -48.67
N ASP A 14 -2.99 18.75 -47.45
CA ASP A 14 -1.96 18.79 -46.40
C ASP A 14 -1.67 17.39 -45.86
N LYS A 15 -2.67 16.51 -45.78
CA LYS A 15 -2.47 15.09 -45.48
C LYS A 15 -1.59 14.42 -46.53
N CYS A 16 -1.83 14.66 -47.82
CA CYS A 16 -1.02 14.11 -48.90
C CYS A 16 0.44 14.60 -48.83
N LYS A 17 0.65 15.89 -48.57
CA LYS A 17 1.99 16.47 -48.40
C LYS A 17 2.71 15.88 -47.18
N GLU A 18 2.04 15.82 -46.04
CA GLU A 18 2.62 15.32 -44.79
C GLU A 18 2.95 13.82 -44.88
N THR A 19 2.03 13.01 -45.41
CA THR A 19 2.28 11.56 -45.60
C THR A 19 3.42 11.29 -46.58
N ARG A 20 3.57 12.12 -47.63
CA ARG A 20 4.71 12.06 -48.54
C ARG A 20 6.02 12.42 -47.84
N ASN A 21 6.03 13.49 -47.04
CA ASN A 21 7.22 13.90 -46.27
C ASN A 21 7.65 12.80 -45.29
N ILE A 22 6.70 12.21 -44.57
CA ILE A 22 6.92 11.08 -43.66
C ILE A 22 7.49 9.86 -44.43
N ALA A 23 6.95 9.54 -45.61
CA ALA A 23 7.45 8.42 -46.42
C ALA A 23 8.89 8.66 -46.91
N ILE A 24 9.22 9.89 -47.31
CA ILE A 24 10.59 10.28 -47.69
C ILE A 24 11.55 10.14 -46.50
N ALA A 25 11.14 10.62 -45.32
CA ALA A 25 11.94 10.48 -44.10
C ALA A 25 12.18 9.01 -43.75
N PHE A 26 11.16 8.15 -43.82
CA PHE A 26 11.33 6.72 -43.59
C PHE A 26 12.24 6.05 -44.62
N ARG A 27 12.17 6.45 -45.89
CA ARG A 27 13.10 5.93 -46.90
C ARG A 27 14.54 6.34 -46.59
N LYS A 28 14.77 7.59 -46.18
CA LYS A 28 16.10 8.08 -45.77
C LYS A 28 16.66 7.33 -44.55
N ASN A 29 15.79 6.93 -43.63
CA ASN A 29 16.15 6.15 -42.45
C ASN A 29 16.31 4.63 -42.72
N GLY A 30 16.28 4.20 -43.99
CA GLY A 30 16.54 2.81 -44.36
C GLY A 30 15.37 1.85 -44.13
N TYR A 31 14.15 2.33 -43.89
CA TYR A 31 12.99 1.45 -43.75
C TYR A 31 12.59 0.83 -45.10
N PRO A 32 12.24 -0.47 -45.15
CA PRO A 32 11.84 -1.13 -46.38
C PRO A 32 10.53 -0.58 -46.92
N GLN A 33 10.45 -0.43 -48.25
CA GLN A 33 9.29 0.17 -48.94
C GLN A 33 7.98 -0.58 -48.68
N THR A 34 8.05 -1.90 -48.48
CA THR A 34 6.89 -2.73 -48.14
C THR A 34 6.27 -2.34 -46.80
N MET A 35 7.09 -1.99 -45.81
CA MET A 35 6.64 -1.55 -44.49
C MET A 35 6.04 -0.14 -44.55
N ILE A 36 6.66 0.77 -45.31
CA ILE A 36 6.15 2.14 -45.49
C ILE A 36 4.77 2.11 -46.17
N ARG A 37 4.62 1.33 -47.25
CA ARG A 37 3.32 1.16 -47.94
C ARG A 37 2.26 0.57 -47.03
N LYS A 38 2.59 -0.49 -46.27
CA LYS A 38 1.66 -1.09 -45.30
C LYS A 38 1.21 -0.11 -44.21
N ALA A 39 2.10 0.79 -43.79
CA ALA A 39 1.80 1.79 -42.77
C ALA A 39 0.92 2.94 -43.29
N GLN A 40 0.89 3.18 -44.60
CA GLN A 40 -0.01 4.16 -45.24
C GLN A 40 -1.45 3.64 -45.39
N ILE A 41 -1.64 2.32 -45.41
CA ILE A 41 -2.97 1.71 -45.42
C ILE A 41 -3.57 1.89 -44.03
N PRO A 42 -4.73 2.56 -43.89
CA PRO A 42 -5.39 2.69 -42.60
C PRO A 42 -5.75 1.30 -42.08
N THR A 43 -5.00 0.83 -41.09
CA THR A 43 -5.22 -0.50 -40.48
C THR A 43 -6.41 -0.50 -39.52
N ARG A 44 -7.05 0.64 -39.34
CA ARG A 44 -8.36 0.73 -38.71
C ARG A 44 -9.37 0.18 -39.72
N ALA A 45 -9.38 -1.15 -39.86
CA ALA A 45 -10.66 -1.82 -39.93
C ALA A 45 -11.44 -1.21 -38.77
N GLU A 46 -12.44 -0.40 -39.09
CA GLU A 46 -13.48 -0.06 -38.13
C GLU A 46 -13.83 -1.40 -37.51
N LYS A 47 -13.45 -1.57 -36.23
CA LYS A 47 -13.96 -2.70 -35.48
C LYS A 47 -15.44 -2.40 -35.49
N GLU A 48 -16.18 -3.07 -36.37
CA GLU A 48 -17.63 -3.10 -36.31
C GLU A 48 -17.94 -3.25 -34.83
N GLU A 49 -18.64 -2.26 -34.29
CA GLU A 49 -19.12 -2.30 -32.92
C GLU A 49 -20.08 -3.48 -32.88
N THR A 50 -19.49 -4.64 -32.60
CA THR A 50 -20.22 -5.89 -32.56
C THR A 50 -21.07 -5.79 -31.33
N GLU A 51 -22.35 -5.47 -31.52
CA GLU A 51 -23.31 -5.43 -30.43
C GLU A 51 -23.35 -6.82 -29.79
N TYR A 52 -22.88 -6.89 -28.55
CA TYR A 52 -22.93 -8.11 -27.75
C TYR A 52 -24.20 -8.09 -26.90
N LYS A 53 -24.96 -9.18 -26.91
CA LYS A 53 -26.19 -9.32 -26.12
C LYS A 53 -25.92 -9.40 -24.62
N CYS A 54 -24.82 -10.06 -24.23
CA CYS A 54 -24.43 -10.21 -22.83
C CYS A 54 -22.92 -10.47 -22.71
N THR A 55 -22.38 -10.31 -21.50
CA THR A 55 -20.96 -10.55 -21.18
C THR A 55 -20.81 -11.64 -20.12
N ILE A 56 -19.98 -12.65 -20.39
CA ILE A 56 -19.71 -13.77 -19.48
C ILE A 56 -18.22 -13.76 -19.12
N LYS A 57 -17.90 -13.93 -17.83
CA LYS A 57 -16.54 -14.07 -17.31
C LYS A 57 -16.25 -15.54 -17.01
N VAL A 58 -15.17 -16.09 -17.56
CA VAL A 58 -14.79 -17.51 -17.38
C VAL A 58 -13.30 -17.59 -17.06
N PRO A 59 -12.86 -18.52 -16.18
CA PRO A 59 -11.45 -18.78 -15.99
C PRO A 59 -10.73 -19.17 -17.29
N TYR A 60 -9.49 -18.71 -17.48
CA TYR A 60 -8.67 -19.10 -18.62
C TYR A 60 -8.14 -20.54 -18.44
N SER A 61 -8.58 -21.45 -19.31
CA SER A 61 -8.19 -22.85 -19.38
C SER A 61 -7.55 -23.20 -20.73
N GLY A 62 -6.91 -22.22 -21.37
CA GLY A 62 -6.22 -22.39 -22.65
C GLY A 62 -7.17 -22.71 -23.80
N HIS A 63 -7.04 -23.91 -24.35
CA HIS A 63 -7.75 -24.37 -25.55
C HIS A 63 -9.27 -24.39 -25.36
N LEU A 64 -9.76 -24.73 -24.17
CA LEU A 64 -11.19 -24.78 -23.87
C LEU A 64 -11.81 -23.39 -23.94
N THR A 65 -11.21 -22.40 -23.27
CA THR A 65 -11.67 -20.99 -23.34
C THR A 65 -11.70 -20.48 -24.77
N GLN A 66 -10.75 -20.91 -25.61
CA GLN A 66 -10.71 -20.52 -27.02
C GLN A 66 -11.84 -21.15 -27.84
N LYS A 67 -12.17 -22.43 -27.60
CA LYS A 67 -13.34 -23.09 -28.20
C LYS A 67 -14.64 -22.40 -27.77
N VAL A 68 -14.81 -22.16 -26.47
CA VAL A 68 -15.99 -21.48 -25.92
C VAL A 68 -16.11 -20.07 -26.49
N LYS A 69 -14.99 -19.32 -26.60
CA LYS A 69 -14.97 -17.98 -27.22
C LYS A 69 -15.47 -17.99 -28.66
N ARG A 70 -15.11 -19.00 -29.46
CA ARG A 70 -15.60 -19.14 -30.85
C ARG A 70 -17.10 -19.39 -30.90
N ILE A 71 -17.62 -20.22 -29.99
CA ILE A 71 -19.05 -20.48 -29.87
C ILE A 71 -19.78 -19.20 -29.45
N CYS A 72 -19.35 -18.54 -28.37
CA CYS A 72 -19.94 -17.28 -27.89
C CYS A 72 -19.96 -16.18 -28.96
N LYS A 73 -18.94 -16.10 -29.82
CA LYS A 73 -18.90 -15.13 -30.93
C LYS A 73 -20.09 -15.32 -31.90
N LYS A 74 -20.48 -16.56 -32.20
CA LYS A 74 -21.63 -16.86 -33.07
C LYS A 74 -22.94 -16.36 -32.49
N TYR A 75 -23.09 -16.43 -31.17
CA TYR A 75 -24.29 -15.99 -30.45
C TYR A 75 -24.25 -14.52 -30.02
N LYS A 76 -23.25 -13.74 -30.48
CA LYS A 76 -23.03 -12.34 -30.04
C LYS A 76 -22.90 -12.22 -28.51
N VAL A 77 -22.23 -13.18 -27.87
CA VAL A 77 -21.93 -13.14 -26.43
C VAL A 77 -20.47 -12.79 -26.22
N ARG A 78 -20.21 -11.78 -25.38
CA ARG A 78 -18.86 -11.34 -25.05
C ARG A 78 -18.27 -12.25 -23.98
N LEU A 79 -17.31 -13.09 -24.34
CA LEU A 79 -16.55 -13.89 -23.38
C LEU A 79 -15.28 -13.16 -22.95
N VAL A 80 -15.13 -12.95 -21.64
CA VAL A 80 -13.94 -12.39 -21.01
C VAL A 80 -13.25 -13.49 -20.19
N ALA A 81 -12.03 -13.83 -20.57
CA ALA A 81 -11.24 -14.81 -19.85
C ALA A 81 -10.49 -14.13 -18.69
N THR A 82 -10.58 -14.68 -17.49
CA THR A 82 -9.86 -14.20 -16.31
C THR A 82 -8.92 -15.28 -15.78
N SER A 83 -7.73 -14.90 -15.33
CA SER A 83 -6.79 -15.81 -14.67
C SER A 83 -6.66 -15.39 -13.21
N LYS A 84 -6.65 -16.37 -12.29
CA LYS A 84 -6.40 -16.09 -10.86
C LYS A 84 -4.93 -15.79 -10.60
N ASP A 85 -4.04 -16.46 -11.33
CA ASP A 85 -2.60 -16.28 -11.22
C ASP A 85 -2.08 -15.40 -12.36
N THR A 86 -2.07 -14.09 -12.12
CA THR A 86 -1.49 -13.10 -13.03
C THR A 86 -0.05 -12.79 -12.63
N ILE A 87 0.76 -12.31 -13.57
CA ILE A 87 2.13 -11.81 -13.28
C ILE A 87 2.07 -10.77 -12.16
N ARG A 88 1.04 -9.90 -12.15
CA ARG A 88 0.84 -8.94 -11.07
C ARG A 88 0.63 -9.63 -9.72
N THR A 89 -0.23 -10.64 -9.61
CA THR A 89 -0.43 -11.35 -8.32
C THR A 89 0.80 -12.11 -7.86
N ARG A 90 1.60 -12.67 -8.79
CA ARG A 90 2.84 -13.37 -8.45
C ARG A 90 3.97 -12.42 -8.05
N ASN A 91 4.07 -11.27 -8.70
CA ASN A 91 5.17 -10.32 -8.52
C ASN A 91 4.84 -9.20 -7.53
N SER A 92 3.56 -8.91 -7.30
CA SER A 92 3.15 -7.95 -6.27
C SER A 92 3.02 -8.70 -4.97
N THR A 93 4.11 -8.75 -4.20
CA THR A 93 4.04 -9.07 -2.79
C THR A 93 3.22 -7.96 -2.14
N VAL A 94 1.92 -8.18 -1.93
CA VAL A 94 1.19 -7.38 -0.95
C VAL A 94 1.92 -7.65 0.36
N ALA A 95 2.52 -6.61 0.95
CA ALA A 95 3.17 -6.76 2.24
C ALA A 95 2.16 -7.46 3.17
N PRO A 96 2.57 -8.55 3.86
CA PRO A 96 1.65 -9.29 4.71
C PRO A 96 0.97 -8.31 5.67
N THR A 97 -0.31 -8.51 5.93
CA THR A 97 -1.01 -7.71 6.94
C THR A 97 -0.41 -8.03 8.29
N VAL A 98 0.55 -7.20 8.71
CA VAL A 98 1.16 -7.27 10.03
C VAL A 98 0.09 -6.89 11.08
N GLU A 99 0.05 -7.59 12.22
CA GLU A 99 -0.85 -7.27 13.31
C GLU A 99 -0.60 -5.85 13.83
N LYS A 100 -1.62 -5.20 14.43
CA LYS A 100 -1.51 -3.79 14.87
C LYS A 100 -0.34 -3.56 15.83
N GLU A 101 0.06 -4.57 16.58
CA GLU A 101 1.12 -4.51 17.59
C GLU A 101 2.54 -4.53 17.00
N GLU A 102 2.68 -5.07 15.79
CA GLU A 102 3.95 -5.23 15.08
C GLU A 102 4.18 -4.15 14.02
N LYS A 103 3.19 -3.27 13.79
CA LYS A 103 3.30 -2.16 12.84
C LYS A 103 4.23 -1.06 13.35
N TRP A 104 5.13 -0.61 12.48
CA TRP A 104 5.97 0.56 12.68
C TRP A 104 5.21 1.88 12.45
N GLY A 105 5.62 2.96 13.13
CA GLY A 105 5.08 4.30 12.87
C GLY A 105 3.63 4.51 13.33
N VAL A 106 3.16 3.70 14.29
CA VAL A 106 1.82 3.81 14.86
C VAL A 106 1.88 4.58 16.19
N VAL A 107 0.96 5.53 16.35
CA VAL A 107 0.73 6.24 17.62
C VAL A 107 -0.10 5.36 18.55
N TYR A 108 0.32 5.21 19.80
CA TYR A 108 -0.36 4.38 20.80
C TYR A 108 -0.64 5.16 22.09
N SER A 109 -1.66 4.70 22.82
CA SER A 109 -2.04 5.22 24.13
C SER A 109 -1.95 4.14 25.20
N ILE A 110 -1.36 4.47 26.35
CA ILE A 110 -1.38 3.61 27.54
C ILE A 110 -2.09 4.37 28.66
N PRO A 111 -3.25 3.89 29.15
CA PRO A 111 -3.90 4.46 30.31
C PRO A 111 -3.11 4.11 31.57
N MET A 112 -2.89 5.10 32.42
CA MET A 112 -2.34 4.88 33.76
C MET A 112 -3.50 4.69 34.75
N GLU A 113 -3.33 3.80 35.73
CA GLU A 113 -4.23 3.68 36.87
C GLU A 113 -3.43 3.88 38.18
N PRO A 114 -3.97 4.57 39.20
CA PRO A 114 -5.34 5.07 39.33
C PRO A 114 -5.56 6.52 38.81
N CYS A 115 -4.48 7.23 38.45
CA CYS A 115 -4.62 8.58 37.91
C CYS A 115 -5.03 8.45 36.43
N ARG A 116 -6.22 8.93 36.06
CA ARG A 116 -6.83 8.89 34.70
C ARG A 116 -6.04 9.67 33.62
N LYS A 117 -4.71 9.58 33.64
CA LYS A 117 -3.78 10.17 32.69
C LYS A 117 -3.44 9.12 31.64
N VAL A 118 -3.25 9.57 30.41
CA VAL A 118 -2.92 8.71 29.27
C VAL A 118 -1.57 9.14 28.73
N TYR A 119 -0.65 8.20 28.63
CA TYR A 119 0.62 8.42 27.92
C TYR A 119 0.40 8.16 26.43
N ILE A 120 0.75 9.13 25.59
CA ILE A 120 0.68 9.02 24.13
C ILE A 120 2.10 9.14 23.58
N GLY A 121 2.48 8.21 22.71
CA GLY A 121 3.79 8.24 22.06
C GLY A 121 3.77 7.65 20.66
N GLU A 122 4.73 8.07 19.84
CA GLU A 122 5.04 7.46 18.55
C GLU A 122 6.10 6.36 18.75
N LYS A 123 6.06 5.30 17.93
CA LYS A 123 6.99 4.18 18.04
C LYS A 123 8.01 4.14 16.91
N GLY A 124 9.27 4.06 17.30
CA GLY A 124 10.37 3.56 16.46
C GLY A 124 10.81 2.12 16.81
N ARG A 125 9.97 1.29 17.45
CA ARG A 125 10.16 -0.16 17.73
C ARG A 125 8.77 -0.82 17.92
N THR A 126 8.65 -2.15 18.03
CA THR A 126 7.34 -2.83 18.22
C THR A 126 6.57 -2.40 19.47
N LEU A 127 5.22 -2.46 19.44
CA LEU A 127 4.33 -2.03 20.55
C LEU A 127 4.56 -2.81 21.82
N THR A 128 4.80 -4.12 21.68
CA THR A 128 5.02 -5.07 22.77
C THR A 128 6.21 -4.65 23.63
N THR A 129 7.38 -4.40 23.02
CA THR A 129 8.60 -3.96 23.71
C THR A 129 8.36 -2.67 24.48
N ARG A 130 7.73 -1.68 23.85
CA ARG A 130 7.50 -0.37 24.47
C ARG A 130 6.51 -0.42 25.63
N THR A 131 5.51 -1.30 25.55
CA THR A 131 4.55 -1.53 26.63
C THR A 131 5.23 -2.19 27.83
N LEU A 132 6.16 -3.11 27.59
CA LEU A 132 6.95 -3.76 28.64
C LEU A 132 7.90 -2.77 29.34
N GLU A 133 8.64 -1.96 28.57
CA GLU A 133 9.48 -0.88 29.11
C GLU A 133 8.70 0.04 30.03
N HIS A 134 7.52 0.49 29.58
CA HIS A 134 6.66 1.37 30.37
C HIS A 134 6.19 0.70 31.67
N LYS A 135 5.74 -0.56 31.60
CA LYS A 135 5.35 -1.33 32.80
C LYS A 135 6.52 -1.47 33.78
N ASN A 136 7.72 -1.72 33.28
CA ASN A 136 8.92 -1.84 34.12
C ASN A 136 9.31 -0.50 34.75
N ALA A 137 9.28 0.59 34.00
CA ALA A 137 9.52 1.94 34.54
C ALA A 137 8.55 2.30 35.67
N LEU A 138 7.27 1.95 35.52
CA LEU A 138 6.27 2.15 36.57
C LEU A 138 6.52 1.30 37.83
N LYS A 139 7.03 0.08 37.69
CA LYS A 139 7.41 -0.78 38.83
C LYS A 139 8.60 -0.19 39.59
N ASN A 140 9.67 0.16 38.88
CA ASN A 140 10.87 0.73 39.48
C ASN A 140 10.57 2.04 40.21
N HIS A 141 9.74 2.91 39.63
CA HIS A 141 9.34 4.16 40.27
C HIS A 141 8.47 3.95 41.53
N LYS A 142 7.71 2.86 41.61
CA LYS A 142 6.98 2.50 42.85
C LYS A 142 7.95 2.01 43.93
N GLU A 143 8.92 1.19 43.56
CA GLU A 143 9.95 0.67 44.48
C GLU A 143 10.79 1.79 45.07
N GLU A 144 11.27 2.74 44.26
CA GLU A 144 12.01 3.92 44.73
C GLU A 144 11.17 4.80 45.67
N ARG A 145 9.85 4.91 45.42
CA ARG A 145 8.94 5.68 46.27
C ARG A 145 8.69 4.99 47.60
N SER A 146 8.61 3.65 47.62
CA SER A 146 8.50 2.86 48.85
C SER A 146 9.78 2.92 49.68
N GLN A 147 10.95 2.74 49.06
CA GLN A 147 12.24 2.84 49.74
C GLN A 147 12.44 4.21 50.41
N LYS A 148 12.13 5.31 49.70
CA LYS A 148 12.17 6.68 50.26
C LYS A 148 11.16 6.91 51.39
N ALA A 149 10.01 6.25 51.35
CA ALA A 149 9.01 6.32 52.43
C ALA A 149 9.46 5.58 53.68
N ASP A 150 10.13 4.44 53.53
CA ASP A 150 10.64 3.64 54.65
C ASP A 150 11.87 4.28 55.31
N SER A 151 12.79 4.88 54.54
CA SER A 151 13.90 5.67 55.09
C SER A 151 13.41 6.88 55.90
N LYS A 152 12.32 7.52 55.46
CA LYS A 152 11.73 8.66 56.16
C LYS A 152 11.03 8.25 57.46
N LYS A 153 10.43 7.05 57.52
CA LYS A 153 9.86 6.48 58.75
C LYS A 153 10.93 6.08 59.78
N MET A 154 12.06 5.56 59.33
CA MET A 154 13.21 5.22 60.22
C MET A 154 13.84 6.48 60.84
N SER A 155 13.93 7.57 60.09
CA SER A 155 14.43 8.86 60.60
C SER A 155 13.44 9.54 61.57
N GLN A 156 12.13 9.28 61.47
CA GLN A 156 11.13 9.83 62.39
C GLN A 156 10.98 9.02 63.68
N LYS A 157 11.19 7.70 63.63
CA LYS A 157 11.17 6.83 64.83
C LYS A 157 12.35 7.07 65.77
N SER A 158 13.53 7.38 65.23
CA SER A 158 14.72 7.74 66.02
C SER A 158 14.52 9.06 66.77
N THR A 159 13.96 10.09 66.12
CA THR A 159 13.64 11.37 66.77
C THR A 159 12.57 11.23 67.86
N GLN A 160 11.62 10.30 67.72
CA GLN A 160 10.59 10.06 68.75
C GLN A 160 11.12 9.29 69.96
N GLN A 161 12.08 8.39 69.78
CA GLN A 161 12.72 7.67 70.89
C GLN A 161 13.63 8.58 71.75
N GLU A 162 14.34 9.54 71.14
CA GLU A 162 15.13 10.54 71.87
C GLU A 162 14.25 11.48 72.70
N THR A 163 13.06 11.86 72.21
CA THR A 163 12.12 12.73 72.96
C THR A 163 11.40 12.04 74.13
N HIS A 164 11.39 10.71 74.19
CA HIS A 164 10.83 9.96 75.33
C HIS A 164 11.86 9.77 76.45
N PHE A 165 13.14 9.63 76.12
CA PHE A 165 14.23 9.46 77.10
C PHE A 165 14.52 10.75 77.88
N GLN A 166 14.29 11.93 77.28
CA GLN A 166 14.43 13.23 77.95
C GLN A 166 13.25 13.60 78.88
N LYS A 167 12.13 12.86 78.84
CA LYS A 167 10.97 13.13 79.72
C LYS A 167 10.95 12.28 80.99
N GLU A 168 11.74 11.20 81.05
CA GLU A 168 11.86 10.35 82.25
C GLU A 168 12.99 10.80 83.18
N SER A 169 13.74 11.84 82.82
CA SER A 169 14.86 12.41 83.60
C SER A 169 14.50 13.69 84.36
N GLU A 170 13.23 14.12 84.35
CA GLU A 170 12.72 15.31 85.06
C GLU A 170 11.60 15.01 86.09
N CYS A 171 11.54 13.80 86.66
CA CYS A 171 10.70 13.50 87.83
C CYS A 171 11.54 12.94 88.98
#